data_AF-A0A850NPF2-F1
#
_entry.id   AF-A0A850NPF2-F1
#
_cell.length_a   1.000
_cell.length_b   1.000
_cell.length_c   1.000
_cell.angle_alpha   90.00
_cell.angle_beta   90.00
_cell.angle_gamma   90.00
#
_symmetry.space_group_name_H-M   'P 1'
#
loop_
_entity.id
_entity.type
_entity.pdbx_description
1 polymer ?
#
loop_
_entity_poly.entity_id
_entity_poly.type
_entity_poly.pdbx_seq_one_letter_code
_entity_poly.pdbx_strand_id
1 'polypeptide(L)' 'MPAAHLVKRSLTVAGHATSIALEAPFWAVLDRMAASRRTSLAALVAVIY' A
#
# COMPACT_ATOMS: atom_id res chain seq x y z
N MET A 1 19.44 8.83 -13.19
CA MET A 1 18.09 8.28 -12.92
C MET A 1 17.52 9.07 -11.76
N PRO A 2 16.42 9.83 -11.90
CA PRO A 2 15.88 10.53 -10.74
C PRO A 2 15.48 9.47 -9.72
N ALA A 3 15.95 9.63 -8.49
CA ALA A 3 15.57 8.78 -7.37
C ALA A 3 14.04 8.70 -7.36
N ALA A 4 13.48 7.48 -7.42
CA ALA A 4 12.05 7.31 -7.43
C ALA A 4 11.48 7.97 -6.15
N HIS A 5 10.61 8.97 -6.32
CA HIS A 5 10.06 9.67 -5.17
C HIS A 5 9.16 8.68 -4.42
N LEU A 6 9.61 8.27 -3.24
CA LEU A 6 8.80 7.43 -2.35
C LEU A 6 7.61 8.26 -1.87
N VAL A 7 6.42 7.68 -2.01
CA VAL A 7 5.17 8.20 -1.49
C VAL A 7 4.88 7.45 -0.21
N LYS A 8 4.75 8.19 0.89
CA LYS A 8 4.38 7.64 2.19
C LYS A 8 2.87 7.62 2.36
N ARG A 9 2.30 6.47 2.72
CA ARG A 9 0.89 6.32 3.11
C ARG A 9 0.82 5.64 4.48
N SER A 10 -0.10 6.09 5.32
CA SER A 10 -0.42 5.44 6.59
C SER A 10 -1.63 4.52 6.40
N LEU A 11 -1.48 3.25 6.78
CA LEU A 11 -2.52 2.23 6.68
C LEU A 11 -2.75 1.61 8.06
N THR A 12 -4.00 1.36 8.42
CA THR A 12 -4.31 0.63 9.66
C THR A 12 -4.30 -0.86 9.38
N VAL A 13 -3.22 -1.54 9.76
CA VAL A 13 -3.03 -2.98 9.61
C VAL A 13 -3.17 -3.63 10.98
N ALA A 14 -4.03 -4.64 11.12
CA ALA A 14 -4.28 -5.35 12.39
C ALA A 14 -4.56 -4.41 13.59
N GLY A 15 -5.31 -3.32 13.37
CA GLY A 15 -5.64 -2.33 14.39
C GLY A 15 -4.55 -1.30 14.71
N HIS A 16 -3.39 -1.39 14.07
CA HIS A 16 -2.25 -0.49 14.30
C HIS A 16 -1.96 0.35 13.05
N ALA A 17 -1.68 1.64 13.24
CA ALA A 17 -1.31 2.53 12.14
C ALA A 17 0.14 2.26 11.72
N THR A 18 0.33 1.73 10.51
CA THR A 18 1.63 1.45 9.90
C THR A 18 1.88 2.44 8.77
N SER A 19 3.01 3.16 8.84
CA SER A 19 3.47 4.04 7.76
C SER A 19 4.36 3.27 6.79
N ILE A 20 3.98 3.25 5.51
CA ILE A 20 4.72 2.57 4.44
C ILE A 20 5.11 3.61 3.40
N ALA A 21 6.37 3.58 2.93
CA ALA A 21 6.87 4.44 1.87
C ALA A 21 7.24 3.59 0.65
N LEU A 22 6.56 3.80 -0.47
CA LEU A 22 6.75 3.07 -1.74
C LEU A 22 6.65 4.03 -2.92
N GLU A 23 7.23 3.67 -4.05
CA GLU A 23 7.13 4.42 -5.28
C GLU A 23 5.67 4.49 -5.77
N ALA A 24 5.31 5.60 -6.41
CA ALA A 24 3.97 5.80 -7.00
C ALA A 24 3.46 4.62 -7.87
N PRO A 25 4.27 4.01 -8.78
CA PRO A 25 3.81 2.87 -9.57
C PRO A 25 3.46 1.64 -8.72
N PHE A 26 4.15 1.42 -7.60
CA PHE A 26 3.83 0.31 -6.69
C PHE A 26 2.49 0.54 -6.00
N TRP A 27 2.23 1.75 -5.51
CA TRP A 27 0.91 2.08 -4.95
C TRP A 27 -0.22 1.86 -5.95
N ALA A 28 -0.03 2.26 -7.21
CA ALA A 28 -1.03 2.05 -8.25
C ALA A 28 -1.32 0.55 -8.50
N VAL A 29 -0.30 -0.32 -8.42
CA VAL A 29 -0.49 -1.78 -8.53
C VAL A 29 -1.27 -2.31 -7.33
N LEU A 30 -0.90 -1.91 -6.11
CA LEU A 30 -1.59 -2.33 -4.89
C LEU A 30 -3.06 -1.89 -4.87
N ASP A 31 -3.34 -0.64 -5.28
CA ASP A 31 -4.69 -0.09 -5.39
C ASP A 31 -5.54 -0.93 -6.38
N ARG A 32 -4.97 -1.29 -7.54
CA ARG A 32 -5.65 -2.15 -8.52
C ARG A 32 -5.88 -3.58 -8.00
N MET A 33 -4.93 -4.15 -7.28
CA MET A 33 -5.07 -5.49 -6.69
C MET A 33 -6.13 -5.52 -5.58
N ALA A 34 -6.21 -4.47 -4.76
CA ALA A 34 -7.24 -4.34 -3.74
C ALA A 34 -8.63 -4.24 -4.37
N ALA A 35 -8.76 -3.41 -5.42
CA ALA A 35 -10.00 -3.26 -6.17
C ALA A 35 -10.44 -4.57 -6.85
N SER A 36 -9.53 -5.30 -7.52
CA SER A 36 -9.86 -6.55 -8.20
C SER A 36 -10.30 -7.65 -7.23
N ARG A 37 -9.73 -7.66 -6.01
CA ARG A 37 -10.08 -8.60 -4.94
C ARG A 37 -11.27 -8.15 -4.09
N ARG A 38 -11.86 -6.98 -4.38
CA ARG A 38 -12.93 -6.35 -3.57
C ARG A 38 -12.58 -6.29 -2.07
N THR A 39 -11.33 -5.98 -1.76
CA THR A 39 -10.82 -5.82 -0.39
C THR A 39 -10.21 -4.44 -0.21
N SER A 40 -10.00 -4.00 1.03
CA SER A 40 -9.32 -2.74 1.29
C SER A 40 -7.80 -2.88 1.08
N LEU A 41 -7.13 -1.79 0.73
CA LEU A 41 -5.67 -1.76 0.61
C LEU A 41 -5.00 -2.21 1.92
N ALA A 42 -5.54 -1.79 3.07
CA ALA A 42 -5.04 -2.19 4.38
C ALA A 42 -5.17 -3.71 4.60
N ALA A 43 -6.30 -4.31 4.23
CA ALA A 43 -6.50 -5.75 4.33
C ALA A 43 -5.63 -6.53 3.34
N LEU A 44 -5.38 -5.99 2.15
CA LEU A 44 -4.43 -6.58 1.20
C LEU A 44 -2.99 -6.54 1.74
N VAL A 45 -2.59 -5.44 2.37
CA VAL A 45 -1.23 -5.31 2.94
C VAL A 45 -1.08 -6.16 4.20
N ALA A 46 -2.16 -6.38 4.96
CA ALA A 46 -2.18 -7.21 6.17
C ALA A 46 -1.86 -8.70 5.95
N VAL A 47 -1.84 -9.20 4.70
CA VAL A 47 -1.45 -10.60 4.43
C VAL A 47 0.07 -10.78 4.27
N ILE A 48 0.81 -9.67 4.19
CA ILE A 48 2.27 -9.65 3.99
C ILE A 48 2.99 -9.39 5.32
N TYR A 49 2.30 -8.78 6.30
CA TYR A 49 2.80 -8.40 7.62
C TYR A 49 2.10 -9.19 8.72
#